data_AF-A0A7X9GA16-F1
#
_entry.id   AF-A0A7X9GA16-F1
#
_cell.length_a   1.000
_cell.length_b   1.000
_cell.length_c   1.000
_cell.angle_alpha   90.00
_cell.angle_beta   90.00
_cell.angle_gamma   90.00
#
_symmetry.space_group_name_H-M   'P 1'
#
loop_
_entity.id
_entity.type
_entity.pdbx_description
1 polymer ?
#
loop_
_entity_poly.entity_id
_entity_poly.type
_entity_poly.pdbx_seq_one_letter_code
_entity_poly.pdbx_strand_id
1 'polypeptide(L)'
;MSMTTRIGLLAVAMSAACWLTPLELCAQEAPPPAKPAAVQEPEKESPGDARGGRHWRRPGERWGRGEEIRALMEKLKQDDPKEYERLEALSRSDRMAYYKEIGKLLPHRPMRKSKLGILEQKCRDLGKQYREAVGEEEKAKLKAELTTAVKESFDEMLADSKRRLEVLQERLAAMEEKEDEILAQRLEYFLSGNSRLFGPGRDDTPPPPPAPSE
;
A
#
# COMPACT_ATOMS: atom_id res chain seq x y z
N MET A 1 43.68 21.28 53.88
CA MET A 1 43.69 22.44 52.95
C MET A 1 42.25 22.70 52.56
N SER A 2 41.74 23.85 53.01
CA SER A 2 40.35 24.29 52.90
C SER A 2 40.32 25.51 51.98
N MET A 3 39.48 25.51 50.95
CA MET A 3 39.03 26.70 50.21
C MET A 3 37.68 26.34 49.57
N THR A 4 36.55 26.70 50.19
CA THR A 4 35.77 27.94 50.01
C THR A 4 35.00 28.04 48.68
N THR A 5 33.74 27.60 48.73
CA THR A 5 32.50 28.38 48.48
C THR A 5 32.59 29.63 47.59
N ARG A 6 31.71 29.76 46.56
CA ARG A 6 30.62 30.77 46.46
C ARG A 6 30.11 31.08 45.02
N ILE A 7 28.78 31.26 44.93
CA ILE A 7 28.00 32.28 44.16
C ILE A 7 27.87 32.04 42.63
N GLY A 8 26.70 32.14 41.99
CA GLY A 8 25.51 32.90 42.38
C GLY A 8 24.21 32.49 41.69
N LEU A 9 23.13 32.65 42.47
CA LEU A 9 21.77 32.99 42.05
C LEU A 9 21.74 34.36 41.35
N LEU A 10 20.87 34.52 40.36
CA LEU A 10 20.14 35.72 39.89
C LEU A 10 19.44 35.32 38.56
N ALA A 11 18.22 35.69 38.17
CA ALA A 11 17.13 36.51 38.69
C ALA A 11 15.86 36.04 37.94
N VAL A 12 14.73 35.75 38.59
CA VAL A 12 13.57 36.65 38.81
C VAL A 12 13.06 37.38 37.57
N ALA A 13 11.94 36.85 37.06
CA ALA A 13 10.69 37.51 36.65
C ALA A 13 10.70 38.88 35.92
N MET A 14 10.18 38.87 34.69
CA MET A 14 9.42 39.94 34.00
C MET A 14 8.70 39.26 32.81
N SER A 15 7.44 39.46 32.43
CA SER A 15 6.42 40.43 32.80
C SER A 15 5.05 39.81 32.48
N ALA A 16 4.13 39.89 33.44
CA ALA A 16 2.71 39.94 33.15
C ALA A 16 2.32 41.36 32.72
N ALA A 17 1.10 41.45 32.18
CA ALA A 17 0.43 42.62 31.65
C ALA A 17 0.82 42.97 30.21
N CYS A 18 -0.16 42.87 29.31
CA CYS A 18 -0.66 44.04 28.59
C CYS A 18 -1.81 43.68 27.61
N TRP A 19 -3.05 44.07 28.00
CA TRP A 19 -4.17 44.60 27.19
C TRP A 19 -4.67 43.78 25.98
N LEU A 20 -5.87 43.18 25.95
CA LEU A 20 -7.21 43.82 25.84
C LEU A 20 -7.22 45.07 24.95
N THR A 21 -7.56 44.90 23.67
CA THR A 21 -8.17 45.88 22.72
C THR A 21 -8.45 45.18 21.38
N PRO A 22 -9.29 45.74 20.46
CA PRO A 22 -10.75 45.65 20.45
C PRO A 22 -11.27 44.89 19.21
N LEU A 23 -12.56 44.53 19.23
CA LEU A 23 -13.32 44.22 18.02
C LEU A 23 -13.38 45.48 17.15
N GLU A 24 -12.52 45.57 16.13
CA GLU A 24 -12.69 46.51 15.03
C GLU A 24 -13.42 45.85 13.86
N LEU A 25 -14.65 46.31 13.75
CA LEU A 25 -15.54 46.42 12.62
C LEU A 25 -14.81 46.76 11.30
N CYS A 26 -14.28 45.75 10.58
CA CYS A 26 -14.01 45.93 9.16
C CYS A 26 -15.31 45.78 8.38
N ALA A 27 -15.97 46.92 8.15
CA ALA A 27 -16.82 47.11 6.99
C ALA A 27 -15.98 46.89 5.73
N GLN A 28 -15.95 45.66 5.25
CA GLN A 28 -15.33 45.31 3.98
C GLN A 28 -16.33 45.64 2.87
N GLU A 29 -15.96 46.66 2.10
CA GLU A 29 -16.58 47.06 0.84
C GLU A 29 -16.83 45.82 -0.03
N ALA A 30 -18.08 45.66 -0.48
CA ALA A 30 -18.48 44.50 -1.26
C ALA A 30 -17.63 44.42 -2.55
N PRO A 31 -17.02 43.26 -2.88
CA PRO A 31 -16.33 43.11 -4.14
C PRO A 31 -17.33 43.25 -5.31
N PRO A 32 -16.93 43.88 -6.43
CA PRO A 32 -17.81 44.09 -7.58
C PRO A 32 -18.34 42.76 -8.12
N PRO A 33 -19.55 42.76 -8.71
CA PRO A 33 -20.19 41.54 -9.19
C PRO A 33 -19.30 40.84 -10.21
N ALA A 34 -19.00 39.57 -9.92
CA ALA A 34 -18.26 38.71 -10.81
C ALA A 34 -18.91 38.70 -12.20
N LYS A 35 -18.09 38.93 -13.24
CA LYS A 35 -18.44 38.65 -14.64
C LYS A 35 -19.02 37.24 -14.72
N PRO A 36 -20.09 36.99 -15.49
CA PRO A 36 -20.60 35.64 -15.69
C PRO A 36 -19.47 34.80 -16.28
N ALA A 37 -19.11 33.75 -15.54
CA ALA A 37 -18.16 32.75 -15.97
C ALA A 37 -18.62 32.20 -17.32
N ALA A 38 -17.69 32.19 -18.28
CA ALA A 38 -17.86 31.44 -19.51
C ALA A 38 -18.30 30.02 -19.15
N VAL A 39 -19.35 29.56 -19.84
CA VAL A 39 -19.83 28.18 -19.82
C VAL A 39 -18.62 27.28 -20.08
N GLN A 40 -18.09 26.68 -19.02
CA GLN A 40 -17.23 25.52 -19.15
C GLN A 40 -18.15 24.39 -19.57
N GLU A 41 -17.94 23.90 -20.78
CA GLU A 41 -18.57 22.68 -21.26
C GLU A 41 -18.36 21.56 -20.22
N PRO A 42 -19.35 20.69 -19.99
CA PRO A 42 -19.18 19.57 -19.08
C PRO A 42 -18.10 18.65 -19.65
N GLU A 43 -16.91 18.72 -19.07
CA GLU A 43 -15.91 17.66 -19.20
C GLU A 43 -16.62 16.36 -18.84
N LYS A 44 -16.79 15.49 -19.85
CA LYS A 44 -17.23 14.13 -19.65
C LYS A 44 -16.23 13.50 -18.70
N GLU A 45 -16.65 13.29 -17.45
CA GLU A 45 -15.99 12.38 -16.52
C GLU A 45 -15.81 11.05 -17.26
N SER A 46 -14.59 10.80 -17.71
CA SER A 46 -14.15 9.50 -18.19
C SER A 46 -14.10 8.61 -16.95
N PRO A 47 -14.96 7.58 -16.83
CA PRO A 47 -14.94 6.73 -15.66
C PRO A 47 -13.75 5.77 -15.78
N GLY A 48 -12.60 6.11 -15.19
CA GLY A 48 -11.50 5.14 -15.20
C GLY A 48 -10.17 5.47 -14.56
N ASP A 49 -9.80 6.72 -14.26
CA ASP A 49 -8.39 7.02 -13.94
C ASP A 49 -8.14 7.50 -12.50
N ALA A 50 -8.52 6.67 -11.52
CA ALA A 50 -8.11 6.87 -10.12
C ALA A 50 -7.41 5.68 -9.44
N ARG A 51 -7.06 4.60 -10.16
CA ARG A 51 -6.27 3.47 -9.60
C ARG A 51 -5.30 2.80 -10.60
N GLY A 52 -4.76 3.55 -11.56
CA GLY A 52 -3.93 3.05 -12.67
C GLY A 52 -2.50 2.59 -12.34
N GLY A 53 -2.24 1.99 -11.17
CA GLY A 53 -0.90 1.57 -10.75
C GLY A 53 -0.65 0.06 -10.61
N ARG A 54 -1.57 -0.81 -11.03
CA ARG A 54 -1.47 -2.28 -10.79
C ARG A 54 -1.94 -3.15 -11.95
N HIS A 55 -1.69 -2.77 -13.20
CA HIS A 55 -2.07 -3.60 -14.37
C HIS A 55 -0.95 -4.53 -14.86
N TRP A 56 0.31 -4.32 -14.46
CA TRP A 56 1.45 -5.18 -14.86
C TRP A 56 1.59 -6.49 -14.08
N ARG A 57 0.75 -6.76 -13.07
CA ARG A 57 0.78 -8.05 -12.38
C ARG A 57 0.06 -9.09 -13.21
N ARG A 58 0.77 -10.17 -13.57
CA ARG A 58 0.16 -11.31 -14.30
C ARG A 58 -1.10 -11.77 -13.55
N PRO A 59 -2.20 -12.10 -14.24
CA PRO A 59 -3.42 -12.60 -13.60
C PRO A 59 -3.15 -13.89 -12.80
N GLY A 60 -2.90 -13.74 -11.50
CA GLY A 60 -2.41 -14.78 -10.59
C GLY A 60 -1.47 -14.22 -9.51
N GLU A 61 -0.66 -13.21 -9.85
CA GLU A 61 0.17 -12.44 -8.91
C GLU A 61 -0.65 -11.51 -8.02
N ARG A 62 -1.91 -11.24 -8.39
CA ARG A 62 -2.87 -10.49 -7.56
C ARG A 62 -3.09 -11.15 -6.19
N TRP A 63 -2.80 -12.44 -6.07
CA TRP A 63 -3.03 -13.24 -4.86
C TRP A 63 -1.73 -13.62 -4.12
N GLY A 64 -0.55 -13.27 -4.63
CA GLY A 64 0.72 -13.60 -3.98
C GLY A 64 0.98 -15.11 -3.78
N ARG A 65 0.28 -15.98 -4.52
CA ARG A 65 0.38 -17.46 -4.42
C ARG A 65 0.87 -18.13 -5.71
N GLY A 66 1.54 -17.38 -6.60
CA GLY A 66 1.95 -17.88 -7.92
C GLY A 66 2.93 -19.06 -7.87
N GLU A 67 3.78 -19.14 -6.85
CA GLU A 67 4.68 -20.28 -6.63
C GLU A 67 3.94 -21.50 -6.09
N GLU A 68 3.07 -21.32 -5.10
CA GLU A 68 2.28 -22.40 -4.52
C GLU A 68 1.35 -23.05 -5.56
N ILE A 69 0.74 -22.23 -6.44
CA ILE A 69 -0.09 -22.72 -7.54
C ILE A 69 0.74 -23.51 -8.55
N ARG A 70 1.96 -23.06 -8.89
CA ARG A 70 2.85 -23.80 -9.79
C ARG A 70 3.26 -25.14 -9.19
N ALA A 71 3.68 -25.15 -7.93
CA ALA A 71 4.03 -26.38 -7.22
C ALA A 71 2.83 -27.34 -7.11
N LEU A 72 1.61 -26.82 -6.88
CA LEU A 72 0.40 -27.62 -6.88
C LEU A 72 0.13 -28.24 -8.26
N MET A 73 0.25 -27.47 -9.34
CA MET A 73 0.03 -27.96 -10.70
C MET A 73 1.09 -28.98 -11.12
N GLU A 74 2.35 -28.82 -10.70
CA GLU A 74 3.40 -29.82 -10.93
C GLU A 74 3.14 -31.12 -10.18
N LYS A 75 2.68 -31.05 -8.92
CA LYS A 75 2.27 -32.23 -8.16
C LYS A 75 1.07 -32.92 -8.79
N LEU A 76 0.02 -32.18 -9.15
CA LEU A 76 -1.14 -32.74 -9.85
C LEU A 76 -0.76 -33.40 -11.17
N LYS A 77 0.22 -32.87 -11.89
CA LYS A 77 0.71 -33.49 -13.12
C LYS A 77 1.40 -34.85 -12.88
N GLN A 78 2.01 -35.05 -11.71
CA GLN A 78 2.68 -36.29 -11.32
C GLN A 78 1.71 -37.29 -10.68
N ASP A 79 0.82 -36.81 -9.81
CA ASP A 79 -0.05 -37.65 -8.99
C ASP A 79 -1.39 -37.97 -9.69
N ASP A 80 -2.02 -36.98 -10.35
CA ASP A 80 -3.36 -37.08 -10.95
C ASP A 80 -3.46 -36.29 -12.28
N PRO A 81 -2.94 -36.84 -13.39
CA PRO A 81 -2.87 -36.11 -14.67
C PRO A 81 -4.26 -35.71 -15.21
N LYS A 82 -5.31 -36.47 -14.89
CA LYS A 82 -6.70 -36.15 -15.29
C LYS A 82 -7.22 -34.88 -14.61
N GLU A 83 -6.89 -34.68 -13.34
CA GLU A 83 -7.31 -33.49 -12.59
C GLU A 83 -6.52 -32.26 -13.05
N TYR A 84 -5.25 -32.45 -13.42
CA TYR A 84 -4.44 -31.43 -14.08
C TYR A 84 -5.07 -30.95 -15.38
N GLU A 85 -5.44 -31.86 -16.30
CA GLU A 85 -6.08 -31.52 -17.57
C GLU A 85 -7.43 -30.80 -17.37
N ARG A 86 -8.23 -31.23 -16.38
CA ARG A 86 -9.49 -30.56 -16.01
C ARG A 86 -9.24 -29.12 -15.58
N LEU A 87 -8.29 -28.91 -14.67
CA LEU A 87 -7.97 -27.58 -14.15
C LEU A 87 -7.33 -26.70 -15.21
N GLU A 88 -6.53 -27.26 -16.12
CA GLU A 88 -5.95 -26.52 -17.24
C GLU A 88 -7.04 -26.07 -18.22
N ALA A 89 -7.98 -26.95 -18.57
CA ALA A 89 -9.14 -26.59 -19.38
C ALA A 89 -9.98 -25.50 -18.70
N LEU A 90 -10.23 -25.64 -17.39
CA LEU A 90 -10.95 -24.65 -16.58
C LEU A 90 -10.21 -23.30 -16.51
N SER A 91 -8.88 -23.31 -16.51
CA SER A 91 -8.08 -22.08 -16.52
C SER A 91 -8.27 -21.26 -17.80
N ARG A 92 -8.55 -21.94 -18.92
CA ARG A 92 -8.73 -21.35 -20.26
C ARG A 92 -10.17 -20.88 -20.48
N SER A 93 -11.16 -21.57 -19.93
CA SER A 93 -12.58 -21.18 -20.01
C SER A 93 -12.99 -20.21 -18.89
N ASP A 94 -12.97 -20.66 -17.63
CA ASP A 94 -13.52 -19.95 -16.47
C ASP A 94 -12.48 -19.68 -15.39
N ARG A 95 -11.81 -18.55 -15.54
CA ARG A 95 -10.75 -18.12 -14.63
C ARG A 95 -11.18 -18.05 -13.17
N MET A 96 -12.41 -17.64 -12.86
CA MET A 96 -12.91 -17.55 -11.49
C MET A 96 -13.21 -18.92 -10.87
N ALA A 97 -13.78 -19.85 -11.66
CA ALA A 97 -14.01 -21.22 -11.21
C ALA A 97 -12.67 -21.93 -10.95
N TYR A 98 -11.69 -21.75 -11.85
CA TYR A 98 -10.32 -22.22 -11.66
C TYR A 98 -9.73 -21.78 -10.33
N TYR A 99 -9.79 -20.49 -9.99
CA TYR A 99 -9.26 -20.00 -8.72
C TYR A 99 -10.01 -20.53 -7.50
N LYS A 100 -11.32 -20.79 -7.63
CA LYS A 100 -12.12 -21.39 -6.56
C LYS A 100 -11.71 -22.84 -6.29
N GLU A 101 -11.43 -23.62 -7.33
CA GLU A 101 -10.99 -25.01 -7.19
C GLU A 101 -9.54 -25.10 -6.70
N ILE A 102 -8.63 -24.35 -7.30
CA ILE A 102 -7.24 -24.18 -6.83
C ILE A 102 -7.21 -23.76 -5.35
N GLY A 103 -8.11 -22.86 -4.95
CA GLY A 103 -8.23 -22.40 -3.57
C GLY A 103 -8.65 -23.47 -2.57
N LYS A 104 -9.35 -24.53 -2.99
CA LYS A 104 -9.71 -25.68 -2.14
C LYS A 104 -8.56 -26.65 -1.96
N LEU A 105 -7.73 -26.81 -3.00
CA LEU A 105 -6.59 -27.74 -3.02
C LEU A 105 -5.36 -27.17 -2.31
N LEU A 106 -5.21 -25.84 -2.31
CA LEU A 106 -4.13 -25.19 -1.57
C LEU A 106 -4.38 -25.24 -0.06
N PRO A 107 -3.32 -25.41 0.76
CA PRO A 107 -3.45 -25.35 2.20
C PRO A 107 -4.02 -23.99 2.61
N HIS A 108 -5.01 -24.01 3.50
CA HIS A 108 -5.55 -22.79 4.07
C HIS A 108 -4.45 -22.09 4.85
N ARG A 109 -3.96 -20.96 4.34
CA ARG A 109 -3.07 -20.10 5.12
C ARG A 109 -3.91 -19.53 6.27
N PRO A 110 -3.55 -19.76 7.54
CA PRO A 110 -4.16 -18.99 8.60
C PRO A 110 -3.93 -17.52 8.27
N MET A 111 -5.02 -16.76 8.23
CA MET A 111 -4.93 -15.32 8.08
C MET A 111 -4.01 -14.83 9.20
N ARG A 112 -2.79 -14.39 8.87
CA ARG A 112 -1.82 -13.95 9.86
C ARG A 112 -2.49 -12.80 10.61
N LYS A 113 -2.92 -13.05 11.85
CA LYS A 113 -3.39 -12.00 12.75
C LYS A 113 -2.17 -11.15 13.04
N SER A 114 -2.01 -10.06 12.30
CA SER A 114 -0.99 -9.07 12.60
C SER A 114 -1.29 -8.51 13.99
N LYS A 115 -0.24 -8.17 14.74
CA LYS A 115 -0.40 -7.46 16.03
C LYS A 115 -1.27 -6.21 15.84
N LEU A 116 -1.03 -5.49 14.75
CA LEU A 116 -1.85 -4.36 14.30
C LEU A 116 -3.34 -4.73 14.17
N GLY A 117 -3.68 -5.85 13.50
CA GLY A 117 -5.07 -6.28 13.35
C GLY A 117 -5.76 -6.63 14.68
N ILE A 118 -5.01 -7.14 15.65
CA ILE A 118 -5.53 -7.40 17.01
C ILE A 118 -5.78 -6.06 17.73
N LEU A 119 -4.86 -5.11 17.64
CA LEU A 119 -5.00 -3.78 18.25
C LEU A 119 -6.16 -2.98 17.62
N GLU A 120 -6.28 -2.99 16.29
CA GLU A 120 -7.40 -2.35 15.59
C GLU A 120 -8.75 -2.93 16.01
N GLN A 121 -8.83 -4.26 16.17
CA GLN A 121 -10.04 -4.90 16.66
C GLN A 121 -10.38 -4.45 18.09
N LYS A 122 -9.39 -4.41 18.99
CA LYS A 122 -9.56 -3.89 20.36
C LYS A 122 -10.05 -2.44 20.36
N CYS A 123 -9.48 -1.58 19.52
CA CYS A 123 -9.92 -0.18 19.39
C CYS A 123 -11.37 -0.08 18.92
N ARG A 124 -11.80 -0.94 17.99
CA ARG A 124 -13.20 -0.99 17.52
C ARG A 124 -14.14 -1.45 18.64
N ASP A 125 -13.75 -2.48 19.39
CA ASP A 125 -14.55 -3.04 20.47
C ASP A 125 -14.69 -2.04 21.64
N LEU A 126 -13.59 -1.41 22.06
CA LEU A 126 -13.60 -0.33 23.06
C LEU A 126 -14.41 0.88 22.59
N GLY A 127 -14.29 1.25 21.31
CA GLY A 127 -15.09 2.34 20.72
C GLY A 127 -16.59 2.03 20.69
N LYS A 128 -16.97 0.75 20.55
CA LYS A 128 -18.36 0.30 20.68
C LYS A 128 -18.84 0.42 22.14
N GLN A 129 -18.06 -0.09 23.08
CA GLN A 129 -18.38 -0.01 24.52
C GLN A 129 -18.52 1.45 24.99
N TYR A 130 -17.66 2.35 24.51
CA TYR A 130 -17.75 3.78 24.85
C TYR A 130 -19.05 4.43 24.37
N ARG A 131 -19.57 4.03 23.20
CA ARG A 131 -20.85 4.53 22.67
C ARG A 131 -22.06 3.99 23.44
N GLU A 132 -21.97 2.76 23.93
CA GLU A 132 -23.04 2.07 24.64
C GLU A 132 -23.06 2.41 26.14
N ALA A 133 -21.93 2.86 26.70
CA ALA A 133 -21.85 3.31 28.08
C ALA A 133 -22.77 4.51 28.35
N VAL A 134 -23.51 4.47 29.45
CA VAL A 134 -24.40 5.57 29.89
C VAL A 134 -23.70 6.42 30.96
N GLY A 135 -22.85 5.81 31.79
CA GLY A 135 -22.13 6.49 32.87
C GLY A 135 -20.91 7.30 32.41
N GLU A 136 -20.74 8.50 32.96
CA GLU A 136 -19.61 9.39 32.64
C GLU A 136 -18.26 8.84 33.15
N GLU A 137 -18.24 8.17 34.30
CA GLU A 137 -17.02 7.56 34.85
C GLU A 137 -16.52 6.38 34.00
N GLU A 138 -17.45 5.56 33.51
CA GLU A 138 -17.14 4.44 32.61
C GLU A 138 -16.65 4.96 31.26
N LYS A 139 -17.26 6.03 30.74
CA LYS A 139 -16.77 6.74 29.55
C LYS A 139 -15.36 7.28 29.76
N ALA A 140 -15.06 7.87 30.91
CA ALA A 140 -13.71 8.39 31.19
C ALA A 140 -12.66 7.26 31.19
N LYS A 141 -12.95 6.12 31.83
CA LYS A 141 -12.06 4.94 31.83
C LYS A 141 -11.88 4.36 30.42
N LEU A 142 -12.98 4.13 29.70
CA LEU A 142 -12.96 3.63 28.32
C LEU A 142 -12.23 4.59 27.37
N LYS A 143 -12.35 5.91 27.57
CA LYS A 143 -11.60 6.90 26.80
C LYS A 143 -10.11 6.79 27.07
N ALA A 144 -9.69 6.64 28.33
CA ALA A 144 -8.28 6.46 28.68
C ALA A 144 -7.72 5.16 28.05
N GLU A 145 -8.42 4.03 28.19
CA GLU A 145 -8.04 2.76 27.57
C GLU A 145 -7.98 2.85 26.04
N LEU A 146 -8.96 3.49 25.41
CA LEU A 146 -8.97 3.71 23.97
C LEU A 146 -7.80 4.58 23.53
N THR A 147 -7.45 5.64 24.27
CA THR A 147 -6.30 6.47 23.92
C THR A 147 -4.98 5.70 24.01
N THR A 148 -4.84 4.79 24.98
CA THR A 148 -3.67 3.92 25.10
C THR A 148 -3.61 2.92 23.95
N ALA A 149 -4.71 2.23 23.66
CA ALA A 149 -4.78 1.25 22.57
C ALA A 149 -4.53 1.90 21.19
N VAL A 150 -5.03 3.12 20.97
CA VAL A 150 -4.77 3.89 19.74
C VAL A 150 -3.29 4.25 19.64
N LYS A 151 -2.64 4.69 20.72
CA LYS A 151 -1.19 4.95 20.72
C LYS A 151 -0.39 3.70 20.39
N GLU A 152 -0.70 2.57 21.04
CA GLU A 152 -0.04 1.28 20.74
C GLU A 152 -0.22 0.88 19.26
N SER A 153 -1.42 1.06 18.70
CA SER A 153 -1.69 0.75 17.29
C SER A 153 -0.88 1.63 16.33
N PHE A 154 -0.69 2.90 16.69
CA PHE A 154 0.08 3.86 15.92
C PHE A 154 1.58 3.57 16.00
N ASP A 155 2.09 3.23 17.17
CA ASP A 155 3.49 2.86 17.37
C ASP A 155 3.85 1.59 16.60
N GLU A 156 2.97 0.57 16.59
CA GLU A 156 3.19 -0.64 15.78
C GLU A 156 3.15 -0.32 14.27
N MET A 157 2.27 0.58 13.84
CA MET A 157 2.21 1.04 12.44
C MET A 157 3.49 1.78 12.03
N LEU A 158 4.02 2.64 12.91
CA LEU A 158 5.30 3.32 12.70
C LEU A 158 6.46 2.34 12.66
N ALA A 159 6.49 1.36 13.58
CA ALA A 159 7.53 0.33 13.61
C ALA A 159 7.51 -0.52 12.33
N ASP A 160 6.33 -0.95 11.87
CA ASP A 160 6.20 -1.70 10.62
C ASP A 160 6.64 -0.86 9.41
N SER A 161 6.27 0.42 9.38
CA SER A 161 6.68 1.34 8.31
C SER A 161 8.20 1.56 8.29
N LYS A 162 8.84 1.72 9.45
CA LYS A 162 10.31 1.83 9.56
C LYS A 162 11.02 0.58 9.05
N ARG A 163 10.58 -0.61 9.47
CA ARG A 163 11.14 -1.88 8.96
C ARG A 163 11.02 -1.99 7.44
N ARG A 164 9.87 -1.59 6.87
CA ARG A 164 9.69 -1.60 5.41
C ARG A 164 10.63 -0.63 4.71
N LEU A 165 10.86 0.55 5.30
CA LEU A 165 11.82 1.52 4.76
C LEU A 165 13.25 0.98 4.81
N GLU A 166 13.66 0.36 5.92
CA GLU A 166 14.98 -0.28 6.06
C GLU A 166 15.19 -1.35 4.97
N VAL A 167 14.23 -2.26 4.78
CA VAL A 167 14.30 -3.28 3.72
C VAL A 167 14.40 -2.67 2.32
N LEU A 168 13.67 -1.57 2.07
CA LEU A 168 13.75 -0.87 0.78
C LEU A 168 15.08 -0.15 0.59
N GLN A 169 15.65 0.42 1.65
CA GLN A 169 16.97 1.04 1.63
C GLN A 169 18.06 0.01 1.37
N GLU A 170 18.03 -1.15 2.04
CA GLU A 170 18.95 -2.26 1.78
C GLU A 170 18.85 -2.74 0.33
N ARG A 171 17.63 -2.87 -0.20
CA ARG A 171 17.42 -3.25 -1.59
C ARG A 171 17.95 -2.20 -2.57
N LEU A 172 17.82 -0.92 -2.24
CA LEU A 172 18.34 0.19 -3.04
C LEU A 172 19.87 0.13 -3.06
N ALA A 173 20.51 0.02 -1.89
CA ALA A 173 21.96 -0.11 -1.78
C ALA A 173 22.49 -1.34 -2.54
N ALA A 174 21.79 -2.48 -2.47
CA ALA A 174 22.16 -3.67 -3.22
C ALA A 174 22.01 -3.52 -4.75
N MET A 175 21.16 -2.59 -5.23
CA MET A 175 21.08 -2.25 -6.65
C MET A 175 22.17 -1.26 -7.05
N GLU A 176 22.51 -0.30 -6.20
CA GLU A 176 23.63 0.63 -6.41
C GLU A 176 24.97 -0.11 -6.47
N GLU A 177 25.21 -1.09 -5.59
CA GLU A 177 26.42 -1.92 -5.63
C GLU A 177 26.54 -2.72 -6.94
N LYS A 178 25.40 -3.08 -7.53
CA LYS A 178 25.31 -3.83 -8.78
C LYS A 178 25.04 -2.94 -9.99
N GLU A 179 25.16 -1.62 -9.85
CA GLU A 179 24.78 -0.68 -10.90
C GLU A 179 25.53 -0.98 -12.20
N ASP A 180 26.86 -1.11 -12.13
CA ASP A 180 27.71 -1.39 -13.30
C ASP A 180 27.38 -2.73 -13.95
N GLU A 181 27.08 -3.78 -13.16
CA GLU A 181 26.68 -5.09 -13.67
C GLU A 181 25.32 -5.01 -14.39
N ILE A 182 24.36 -4.29 -13.80
CA ILE A 182 23.03 -4.09 -14.37
C ILE A 182 23.13 -3.27 -15.67
N LEU A 183 23.97 -2.23 -15.69
CA LEU A 183 24.22 -1.41 -16.86
C LEU A 183 24.93 -2.21 -17.96
N ALA A 184 25.94 -3.01 -17.62
CA ALA A 184 26.63 -3.88 -18.56
C ALA A 184 25.69 -4.90 -19.20
N GLN A 185 24.86 -5.59 -18.39
CA GLN A 185 23.84 -6.52 -18.89
C GLN A 185 22.82 -5.83 -19.79
N ARG A 186 22.39 -4.60 -19.44
CA ARG A 186 21.48 -3.81 -20.28
C ARG A 186 22.12 -3.37 -21.58
N LEU A 187 23.38 -2.95 -21.53
CA LEU A 187 24.13 -2.53 -22.71
C LEU A 187 24.36 -3.72 -23.66
N GLU A 188 24.77 -4.87 -23.13
CA GLU A 188 24.89 -6.12 -23.89
C GLU A 188 23.57 -6.55 -24.51
N TYR A 189 22.45 -6.39 -23.80
CA TYR A 189 21.11 -6.63 -24.35
C TYR A 189 20.83 -5.73 -25.58
N PHE A 190 21.08 -4.42 -25.48
CA PHE A 190 20.84 -3.52 -26.61
C PHE A 190 21.80 -3.76 -27.78
N LEU A 191 23.04 -4.17 -27.51
CA LEU A 191 24.04 -4.46 -28.54
C LEU A 191 23.83 -5.82 -29.21
N SER A 192 23.31 -6.82 -28.50
CA SER A 192 23.10 -8.17 -29.02
C SER A 192 21.88 -8.30 -29.95
N GLY A 193 21.04 -7.25 -30.05
CA GLY A 193 19.82 -7.26 -30.86
C GLY A 193 18.76 -8.28 -30.40
N ASN A 194 18.98 -8.90 -29.24
CA ASN A 194 18.16 -10.00 -28.76
C ASN A 194 16.99 -9.43 -27.97
N SER A 195 15.86 -9.17 -28.64
CA SER A 195 14.62 -8.62 -28.08
C SER A 195 13.88 -9.60 -27.14
N ARG A 196 14.58 -10.22 -26.20
CA ARG A 196 14.01 -11.17 -25.24
C ARG A 196 14.58 -10.95 -23.85
N LEU A 197 14.16 -9.88 -23.20
CA LEU A 197 14.06 -9.87 -21.73
C LEU A 197 12.63 -9.44 -21.37
N PHE A 198 11.91 -10.37 -20.72
CA PHE A 198 10.55 -10.27 -20.17
C PHE A 198 9.37 -10.70 -21.07
N GLY A 199 9.25 -12.01 -21.36
CA GLY A 199 7.99 -12.65 -21.79
C GLY A 199 8.21 -13.98 -22.54
N PRO A 200 7.27 -14.95 -22.50
CA PRO A 200 7.33 -16.09 -23.41
C PRO A 200 7.24 -15.52 -24.84
N GLY A 201 8.22 -15.87 -25.67
CA GLY A 201 8.38 -15.33 -27.01
C GLY A 201 7.09 -15.36 -27.81
N ARG A 202 6.59 -14.17 -28.19
CA ARG A 202 5.78 -14.04 -29.38
C ARG A 202 6.77 -13.78 -30.50
N ASP A 203 6.89 -14.75 -31.39
CA ASP A 203 7.52 -14.53 -32.67
C ASP A 203 6.67 -13.48 -33.40
N ASP A 204 7.11 -12.22 -33.37
CA ASP A 204 6.53 -11.13 -34.18
C ASP A 204 6.98 -11.25 -35.64
N THR A 205 7.11 -12.48 -36.16
CA THR A 205 7.23 -12.68 -37.61
C THR A 205 5.83 -12.50 -38.19
N PRO A 206 5.59 -11.47 -39.03
CA PRO A 206 4.33 -11.37 -39.75
C PRO A 206 4.17 -12.64 -40.61
N PRO A 207 2.97 -13.26 -40.62
CA PRO A 207 2.75 -14.46 -41.41
C PRO A 207 3.03 -14.15 -42.90
N PRO A 208 3.66 -15.07 -43.64
CA PRO A 208 3.88 -14.89 -45.06
C PRO A 208 2.52 -14.71 -45.77
N PRO A 209 2.46 -13.85 -46.81
CA PRO A 209 1.21 -13.62 -47.53
C PRO A 209 0.70 -14.93 -48.15
N PRO A 210 -0.63 -15.13 -48.21
CA PRO A 210 -1.20 -16.33 -48.80
C PRO A 210 -0.78 -16.44 -50.27
N ALA A 211 -0.34 -17.64 -50.66
CA ALA A 211 -0.02 -17.94 -52.05
C ALA A 211 -1.26 -17.75 -52.93
N PRO A 212 -1.09 -17.26 -54.17
CA PRO A 212 -2.21 -17.13 -55.10
C PRO A 212 -2.79 -18.51 -55.40
N SER A 213 -4.10 -18.67 -55.14
CA SER A 213 -4.86 -19.84 -55.56
C SER A 213 -4.82 -19.93 -57.09
N GLU A 214 -4.38 -21.08 -57.61
CA GLU A 214 -4.54 -21.45 -59.02
C GLU A 214 -6.03 -21.60 -59.41
#